data_AF-A0A2E5IDD3-F1
#
_entry.id   AF-A0A2E5IDD3-F1
#
_cell.length_a   1.000
_cell.length_b   1.000
_cell.length_c   1.000
_cell.angle_alpha   90.00
_cell.angle_beta   90.00
_cell.angle_gamma   90.00
#
_symmetry.space_group_name_H-M   'P 1'
#
loop_
_entity.id
_entity.type
_entity.pdbx_description
1 polymer ?
#
loop_
_entity_poly.entity_id
_entity_poly.type
_entity_poly.pdbx_seq_one_letter_code
_entity_poly.pdbx_strand_id
1 'polypeptide(L)'
;MDTDGDGLGNNADTDDDGDGVLDESDVFSLNATEWADFDGDGKGDNADTDDDGDGVLDEDDVFPLDAGDWADFDGDGIGDNTDTDDDGDGIQDAADNCPDTLFTMSQTDTAGCSAEQRDTDDDGSNDFLDDDDDGDGWTDLDEIGCDSDPLLVTDKPIDSDADLSCDILDEDDDNDGISDMLDAFPLDSSESVDTDGDFIGDNSDTDDDNDGVLDVNDAYPLDETRTYDERVLIGAAAIGAALIAALAVASVMGFKKRKIKPDNTDIQMMLQALER
;
A
#
# COMPACT_ATOMS: atom_id res chain seq x y z
N MET A 1 -18.75 -16.66 -82.26
CA MET A 1 -18.43 -15.75 -81.16
C MET A 1 -16.99 -15.35 -81.43
N ASP A 2 -16.72 -14.06 -81.30
CA ASP A 2 -15.43 -13.39 -81.46
C ASP A 2 -15.60 -12.20 -80.52
N THR A 3 -15.11 -12.33 -79.28
CA THR A 3 -15.48 -11.44 -78.16
C THR A 3 -14.69 -10.14 -78.21
N ASP A 4 -13.40 -10.18 -78.55
CA ASP A 4 -12.52 -9.02 -78.65
C ASP A 4 -12.51 -8.36 -80.06
N GLY A 5 -12.96 -9.08 -81.10
CA GLY A 5 -13.06 -8.59 -82.47
C GLY A 5 -11.74 -8.59 -83.24
N ASP A 6 -10.74 -9.40 -82.84
CA ASP A 6 -9.45 -9.49 -83.54
C ASP A 6 -9.51 -10.29 -84.86
N GLY A 7 -10.60 -11.03 -85.06
CA GLY A 7 -10.87 -11.86 -86.23
C GLY A 7 -10.57 -13.35 -86.06
N LEU A 8 -10.14 -13.79 -84.89
CA LEU A 8 -10.18 -15.17 -84.41
C LEU A 8 -11.51 -15.37 -83.65
N GLY A 9 -12.03 -16.59 -83.71
CA GLY A 9 -13.23 -16.92 -82.94
C GLY A 9 -12.80 -17.54 -81.62
N ASN A 10 -13.57 -17.34 -80.55
CA ASN A 10 -13.28 -17.82 -79.20
C ASN A 10 -12.88 -19.31 -79.07
N ASN A 11 -13.25 -20.12 -80.05
CA ASN A 11 -12.90 -21.54 -80.07
C ASN A 11 -11.47 -21.82 -80.59
N ALA A 12 -10.74 -20.78 -80.97
CA ALA A 12 -9.41 -20.81 -81.59
C ALA A 12 -8.53 -19.63 -81.14
N ASP A 13 -9.11 -18.61 -80.51
CA ASP A 13 -8.39 -17.63 -79.73
C ASP A 13 -7.85 -18.26 -78.45
N THR A 14 -6.86 -17.60 -77.85
CA THR A 14 -6.28 -17.96 -76.54
C THR A 14 -6.39 -16.83 -75.52
N ASP A 15 -6.93 -15.68 -75.95
CA ASP A 15 -7.19 -14.47 -75.17
C ASP A 15 -8.51 -13.92 -75.72
N ASP A 16 -9.61 -14.54 -75.30
CA ASP A 16 -10.92 -14.40 -75.92
C ASP A 16 -11.47 -12.96 -75.87
N ASP A 17 -11.09 -12.16 -74.87
CA ASP A 17 -11.55 -10.78 -74.69
C ASP A 17 -10.47 -9.72 -74.91
N GLY A 18 -9.22 -10.13 -75.13
CA GLY A 18 -8.15 -9.29 -75.61
C GLY A 18 -7.58 -8.35 -74.56
N ASP A 19 -7.70 -8.67 -73.26
CA ASP A 19 -7.14 -7.89 -72.17
C ASP A 19 -5.65 -8.15 -71.90
N GLY A 20 -5.11 -9.22 -72.51
CA GLY A 20 -3.72 -9.63 -72.42
C GLY A 20 -3.44 -10.74 -71.41
N VAL A 21 -4.47 -11.26 -70.71
CA VAL A 21 -4.42 -12.46 -69.89
C VAL A 21 -4.97 -13.63 -70.72
N LEU A 22 -4.24 -14.74 -70.78
CA LEU A 22 -4.68 -15.89 -71.57
C LEU A 22 -5.87 -16.58 -70.87
N ASP A 23 -6.80 -17.14 -71.65
CA ASP A 23 -8.00 -17.84 -71.14
C ASP A 23 -7.70 -18.91 -70.08
N GLU A 24 -6.51 -19.52 -70.12
CA GLU A 24 -6.08 -20.55 -69.17
C GLU A 24 -5.72 -20.01 -67.79
N SER A 25 -5.48 -18.70 -67.68
CA SER A 25 -5.13 -17.97 -66.44
C SER A 25 -6.11 -16.86 -66.10
N ASP A 26 -7.06 -16.58 -66.99
CA ASP A 26 -8.11 -15.57 -66.83
C ASP A 26 -9.40 -16.22 -66.30
N VAL A 27 -9.80 -15.81 -65.08
CA VAL A 27 -11.02 -16.31 -64.44
C VAL A 27 -12.29 -15.83 -65.18
N PHE A 28 -12.22 -14.69 -65.85
CA PHE A 28 -13.32 -14.06 -66.58
C PHE A 28 -12.98 -13.85 -68.06
N SER A 29 -12.62 -14.93 -68.76
CA SER A 29 -12.14 -14.97 -70.16
C SER A 29 -13.04 -14.35 -71.25
N LEU A 30 -14.15 -13.68 -70.92
CA LEU A 30 -15.01 -12.97 -71.86
C LEU A 30 -15.27 -11.51 -71.43
N ASN A 31 -14.62 -11.05 -70.37
CA ASN A 31 -14.77 -9.73 -69.79
C ASN A 31 -13.40 -9.06 -69.61
N ALA A 32 -12.98 -8.30 -70.63
CA ALA A 32 -11.68 -7.66 -70.70
C ALA A 32 -11.35 -6.61 -69.61
N THR A 33 -12.20 -6.47 -68.60
CA THR A 33 -11.95 -5.63 -67.42
C THR A 33 -11.71 -6.43 -66.15
N GLU A 34 -11.77 -7.76 -66.19
CA GLU A 34 -11.64 -8.63 -65.02
C GLU A 34 -10.80 -9.85 -65.40
N TRP A 35 -9.81 -10.23 -64.59
CA TRP A 35 -8.97 -11.39 -64.87
C TRP A 35 -8.73 -12.31 -63.67
N ALA A 36 -8.98 -11.83 -62.45
CA ALA A 36 -8.79 -12.53 -61.19
C ALA A 36 -10.06 -12.41 -60.31
N ASP A 37 -10.22 -13.37 -59.39
CA ASP A 37 -11.35 -13.58 -58.47
C ASP A 37 -10.74 -14.23 -57.21
N PHE A 38 -10.09 -13.43 -56.38
CA PHE A 38 -9.19 -13.96 -55.35
C PHE A 38 -9.96 -14.73 -54.25
N ASP A 39 -11.14 -14.25 -53.84
CA ASP A 39 -12.02 -14.92 -52.88
C ASP A 39 -12.96 -15.97 -53.51
N GLY A 40 -13.15 -15.93 -54.83
CA GLY A 40 -14.00 -16.86 -55.57
C GLY A 40 -15.50 -16.59 -55.46
N ASP A 41 -15.93 -15.35 -55.14
CA ASP A 41 -17.35 -14.98 -55.06
C ASP A 41 -18.02 -14.78 -56.43
N GLY A 42 -17.19 -14.69 -57.49
CA GLY A 42 -17.61 -14.56 -58.87
C GLY A 42 -17.80 -13.10 -59.34
N LYS A 43 -17.39 -12.12 -58.54
CA LYS A 43 -17.01 -10.77 -59.00
C LYS A 43 -15.50 -10.75 -59.20
N GLY A 44 -15.03 -9.98 -60.17
CA GLY A 44 -13.59 -9.89 -60.43
C GLY A 44 -12.95 -8.79 -59.59
N ASP A 45 -11.69 -8.99 -59.22
CA ASP A 45 -10.94 -8.12 -58.31
C ASP A 45 -10.94 -6.62 -58.72
N ASN A 46 -11.07 -6.29 -60.01
CA ASN A 46 -11.11 -4.87 -60.41
C ASN A 46 -12.46 -4.19 -60.10
N ALA A 47 -13.52 -4.98 -59.90
CA ALA A 47 -14.87 -4.53 -59.59
C ALA A 47 -15.36 -4.97 -58.21
N ASP A 48 -14.69 -5.93 -57.57
CA ASP A 48 -14.87 -6.22 -56.16
C ASP A 48 -14.28 -5.09 -55.31
N THR A 49 -14.68 -5.05 -54.05
CA THR A 49 -14.19 -4.05 -53.10
C THR A 49 -13.63 -4.69 -51.84
N ASP A 50 -13.44 -6.00 -51.88
CA ASP A 50 -13.08 -6.91 -50.79
C ASP A 50 -12.55 -8.18 -51.50
N ASP A 51 -11.40 -8.03 -52.16
CA ASP A 51 -10.85 -8.99 -53.11
C ASP A 51 -10.59 -10.36 -52.49
N ASP A 52 -10.31 -10.42 -51.18
CA ASP A 52 -10.07 -11.66 -50.44
C ASP A 52 -11.18 -12.15 -49.53
N GLY A 53 -12.25 -11.36 -49.41
CA GLY A 53 -13.50 -11.76 -48.76
C GLY A 53 -13.36 -11.93 -47.25
N ASP A 54 -12.40 -11.24 -46.62
CA ASP A 54 -12.23 -11.24 -45.17
C ASP A 54 -13.21 -10.28 -44.44
N GLY A 55 -13.82 -9.38 -45.21
CA GLY A 55 -14.82 -8.41 -44.76
C GLY A 55 -14.30 -7.00 -44.49
N VAL A 56 -13.01 -6.75 -44.71
CA VAL A 56 -12.38 -5.43 -44.80
C VAL A 56 -12.34 -5.01 -46.26
N LEU A 57 -12.62 -3.73 -46.55
CA LEU A 57 -12.63 -3.27 -47.93
C LEU A 57 -11.20 -2.99 -48.41
N ASP A 58 -10.88 -3.24 -49.68
CA ASP A 58 -9.52 -3.04 -50.23
C ASP A 58 -8.95 -1.63 -50.01
N GLU A 59 -9.81 -0.63 -49.83
CA GLU A 59 -9.39 0.76 -49.55
C GLU A 59 -8.92 1.00 -48.11
N ASP A 60 -9.36 0.13 -47.19
CA ASP A 60 -9.04 0.14 -45.77
C ASP A 60 -8.13 -1.06 -45.37
N ASP A 61 -7.90 -1.99 -46.29
CA ASP A 61 -7.08 -3.19 -46.11
C ASP A 61 -5.62 -2.97 -46.57
N VAL A 62 -4.66 -3.23 -45.69
CA VAL A 62 -3.22 -3.12 -46.02
C VAL A 62 -2.73 -4.31 -46.86
N PHE A 63 -3.38 -5.47 -46.76
CA PHE A 63 -3.11 -6.68 -47.54
C PHE A 63 -4.38 -7.18 -48.26
N PRO A 64 -4.88 -6.47 -49.30
CA PRO A 64 -6.16 -6.80 -49.98
C PRO A 64 -6.25 -8.18 -50.66
N LEU A 65 -5.20 -8.99 -50.63
CA LEU A 65 -5.13 -10.32 -51.23
C LEU A 65 -4.62 -11.33 -50.19
N ASP A 66 -4.85 -11.10 -48.91
CA ASP A 66 -4.54 -12.01 -47.83
C ASP A 66 -5.62 -11.94 -46.74
N ALA A 67 -6.64 -12.79 -46.89
CA ALA A 67 -7.77 -12.84 -45.97
C ALA A 67 -7.41 -13.21 -44.50
N GLY A 68 -6.13 -13.43 -44.21
CA GLY A 68 -5.61 -13.61 -42.87
C GLY A 68 -5.21 -12.32 -42.16
N ASP A 69 -5.01 -11.20 -42.86
CA ASP A 69 -4.35 -10.00 -42.35
C ASP A 69 -4.85 -8.74 -43.07
N TRP A 70 -5.27 -7.71 -42.33
CA TRP A 70 -5.80 -6.47 -42.91
C TRP A 70 -5.10 -5.19 -42.42
N ALA A 71 -4.21 -5.32 -41.42
CA ALA A 71 -3.52 -4.22 -40.75
C ALA A 71 -2.02 -4.51 -40.60
N ASP A 72 -1.21 -3.46 -40.59
CA ASP A 72 0.26 -3.46 -40.48
C ASP A 72 0.64 -2.22 -39.66
N PHE A 73 0.54 -2.33 -38.33
CA PHE A 73 0.54 -1.18 -37.45
C PHE A 73 1.90 -0.44 -37.45
N ASP A 74 3.02 -1.16 -37.48
CA ASP A 74 4.36 -0.57 -37.54
C ASP A 74 4.88 -0.32 -38.98
N GLY A 75 4.24 -0.91 -39.99
CA GLY A 75 4.57 -0.73 -41.40
C GLY A 75 5.76 -1.54 -41.89
N ASP A 76 6.09 -2.66 -41.23
CA ASP A 76 7.20 -3.55 -41.63
C ASP A 76 6.83 -4.51 -42.79
N GLY A 77 5.53 -4.63 -43.08
CA GLY A 77 4.97 -5.45 -44.14
C GLY A 77 4.62 -6.88 -43.73
N ILE A 78 4.62 -7.19 -42.44
CA ILE A 78 3.99 -8.36 -41.82
C ILE A 78 2.64 -7.87 -41.26
N GLY A 79 1.57 -8.64 -41.45
CA GLY A 79 0.26 -8.24 -40.94
C GLY A 79 0.11 -8.56 -39.45
N ASP A 80 -0.66 -7.73 -38.73
CA ASP A 80 -0.85 -7.78 -37.27
C ASP A 80 -1.39 -9.14 -36.75
N ASN A 81 -2.14 -9.92 -37.55
CA ASN A 81 -2.58 -11.26 -37.10
C ASN A 81 -1.46 -12.30 -37.15
N THR A 82 -0.38 -12.01 -37.90
CA THR A 82 0.80 -12.87 -38.07
C THR A 82 2.02 -12.32 -37.33
N ASP A 83 2.11 -11.02 -37.10
CA ASP A 83 3.17 -10.40 -36.31
C ASP A 83 3.08 -10.80 -34.83
N THR A 84 4.18 -10.60 -34.12
CA THR A 84 4.32 -10.90 -32.68
C THR A 84 4.77 -9.67 -31.89
N ASP A 85 4.82 -8.51 -32.53
CA ASP A 85 5.31 -7.20 -32.08
C ASP A 85 4.68 -6.14 -33.00
N ASP A 86 3.34 -6.01 -32.95
CA ASP A 86 2.52 -5.23 -33.91
C ASP A 86 2.96 -3.76 -34.02
N ASP A 87 3.49 -3.17 -32.94
CA ASP A 87 3.96 -1.79 -32.90
C ASP A 87 5.48 -1.61 -33.06
N GLY A 88 6.19 -2.73 -33.22
CA GLY A 88 7.61 -2.80 -33.51
C GLY A 88 8.47 -2.14 -32.44
N ASP A 89 7.96 -1.96 -31.21
CA ASP A 89 8.64 -1.31 -30.10
C ASP A 89 9.78 -2.17 -29.50
N GLY A 90 9.74 -3.48 -29.80
CA GLY A 90 10.69 -4.49 -29.38
C GLY A 90 10.22 -5.36 -28.21
N ILE A 91 8.98 -5.18 -27.73
CA ILE A 91 8.26 -5.98 -26.76
C ILE A 91 7.20 -6.79 -27.52
N GLN A 92 7.09 -8.09 -27.21
CA GLN A 92 6.14 -8.94 -27.93
C GLN A 92 4.71 -8.68 -27.42
N ASP A 93 3.69 -8.75 -28.27
CA ASP A 93 2.28 -8.43 -27.89
C ASP A 93 1.80 -9.20 -26.65
N ALA A 94 2.28 -10.44 -26.47
CA ALA A 94 1.91 -11.27 -25.33
C ALA A 94 2.46 -10.75 -23.97
N ALA A 95 3.42 -9.84 -24.00
CA ALA A 95 4.06 -9.19 -22.87
C ALA A 95 3.90 -7.65 -22.90
N ASP A 96 3.23 -7.12 -23.92
CA ASP A 96 3.02 -5.70 -24.11
C ASP A 96 1.70 -5.26 -23.48
N ASN A 97 1.78 -4.28 -22.59
CA ASN A 97 0.62 -3.66 -21.95
C ASN A 97 0.11 -2.44 -22.73
N CYS A 98 0.90 -1.93 -23.67
CA CYS A 98 0.67 -0.73 -24.46
C CYS A 98 0.91 -1.01 -25.96
N PRO A 99 0.01 -1.77 -26.62
CA PRO A 99 0.20 -2.32 -27.98
C PRO A 99 0.12 -1.29 -29.12
N ASP A 100 0.18 0.01 -28.80
CA ASP A 100 0.14 1.10 -29.77
C ASP A 100 1.36 2.03 -29.66
N THR A 101 2.43 1.56 -29.03
CA THR A 101 3.63 2.33 -28.68
C THR A 101 4.74 2.17 -29.70
N LEU A 102 4.60 2.81 -30.86
CA LEU A 102 5.63 2.75 -31.91
C LEU A 102 7.05 3.08 -31.41
N PHE A 103 8.04 2.24 -31.80
CA PHE A 103 9.48 2.45 -31.52
C PHE A 103 9.99 3.85 -31.84
N THR A 104 9.41 4.48 -32.86
CA THR A 104 9.84 5.81 -33.33
C THR A 104 9.39 6.95 -32.43
N MET A 105 8.43 6.69 -31.54
CA MET A 105 7.72 7.70 -30.74
C MET A 105 8.23 7.80 -29.31
N SER A 106 8.69 6.70 -28.69
CA SER A 106 9.13 6.76 -27.29
C SER A 106 10.17 5.70 -26.89
N GLN A 107 10.85 5.95 -25.77
CA GLN A 107 11.52 4.87 -25.04
C GLN A 107 10.45 4.19 -24.20
N THR A 108 10.22 2.93 -24.47
CA THR A 108 9.28 2.10 -23.72
C THR A 108 9.96 1.51 -22.49
N ASP A 109 9.15 1.21 -21.48
CA ASP A 109 9.61 0.47 -20.31
C ASP A 109 9.66 -1.04 -20.63
N THR A 110 9.72 -1.88 -19.60
CA THR A 110 9.74 -3.35 -19.80
C THR A 110 8.38 -3.95 -20.17
N ALA A 111 7.31 -3.16 -20.12
CA ALA A 111 5.95 -3.56 -20.43
C ALA A 111 5.45 -2.95 -21.76
N GLY A 112 6.34 -2.35 -22.57
CA GLY A 112 5.99 -1.73 -23.85
C GLY A 112 5.39 -0.33 -23.73
N CYS A 113 5.26 0.20 -22.51
CA CYS A 113 4.57 1.48 -22.30
C CYS A 113 5.53 2.67 -22.38
N SER A 114 5.13 3.70 -23.14
CA SER A 114 5.74 5.02 -23.00
C SER A 114 5.38 5.65 -21.65
N ALA A 115 6.13 6.68 -21.23
CA ALA A 115 5.83 7.38 -19.99
C ALA A 115 4.44 8.02 -19.96
N GLU A 116 3.85 8.32 -21.12
CA GLU A 116 2.53 8.93 -21.24
C GLU A 116 1.37 7.91 -21.29
N GLN A 117 1.67 6.61 -21.42
CA GLN A 117 0.67 5.53 -21.48
C GLN A 117 0.60 4.69 -20.20
N ARG A 118 1.58 4.80 -19.30
CA ARG A 118 1.54 4.07 -18.03
C ARG A 118 0.39 4.55 -17.15
N ASP A 119 -0.29 3.58 -16.54
CA ASP A 119 -1.42 3.71 -15.64
C ASP A 119 -1.23 2.58 -14.62
N THR A 120 -0.58 2.88 -13.50
CA THR A 120 0.00 1.87 -12.60
C THR A 120 -1.06 1.09 -11.81
N ASP A 121 -2.23 1.67 -11.54
CA ASP A 121 -3.35 1.04 -10.84
C ASP A 121 -4.56 0.69 -11.74
N ASP A 122 -4.45 0.95 -13.05
CA ASP A 122 -5.46 0.73 -14.08
C ASP A 122 -6.79 1.50 -13.81
N ASP A 123 -6.75 2.69 -13.19
CA ASP A 123 -7.95 3.50 -12.90
C ASP A 123 -8.47 4.31 -14.10
N GLY A 124 -7.65 4.41 -15.15
CA GLY A 124 -7.92 5.15 -16.39
C GLY A 124 -7.28 6.55 -16.43
N SER A 125 -6.53 6.94 -15.40
CA SER A 125 -5.67 8.11 -15.36
C SER A 125 -4.22 7.64 -15.53
N ASN A 126 -3.44 8.28 -16.40
CA ASN A 126 -2.04 7.90 -16.53
C ASN A 126 -1.21 8.46 -15.35
N ASP A 127 -0.05 7.85 -15.07
CA ASP A 127 0.86 8.23 -13.96
C ASP A 127 1.28 9.72 -13.99
N PHE A 128 1.10 10.41 -15.12
CA PHE A 128 1.42 11.83 -15.23
C PHE A 128 0.29 12.76 -14.77
N LEU A 129 -0.95 12.26 -14.78
CA LEU A 129 -2.17 12.98 -14.44
C LEU A 129 -2.86 12.47 -13.18
N ASP A 130 -2.50 11.26 -12.73
CA ASP A 130 -2.85 10.76 -11.41
C ASP A 130 -1.97 11.43 -10.33
N ASP A 131 -2.53 11.59 -9.14
CA ASP A 131 -1.79 12.04 -7.96
C ASP A 131 -1.58 10.86 -6.96
N ASP A 132 -2.12 9.66 -7.22
CA ASP A 132 -2.06 8.41 -6.42
C ASP A 132 -1.82 7.24 -7.40
N ASP A 133 -0.63 7.21 -8.02
CA ASP A 133 -0.32 6.34 -9.17
C ASP A 133 -0.59 4.84 -8.92
N ASP A 134 -0.45 4.37 -7.68
CA ASP A 134 -0.65 2.96 -7.31
C ASP A 134 -1.98 2.64 -6.62
N GLY A 135 -2.85 3.64 -6.48
CA GLY A 135 -4.22 3.53 -5.98
C GLY A 135 -4.31 3.07 -4.53
N ASP A 136 -3.27 3.32 -3.73
CA ASP A 136 -3.14 2.80 -2.40
C ASP A 136 -3.73 3.73 -1.32
N GLY A 137 -4.03 4.97 -1.72
CA GLY A 137 -4.67 6.00 -0.91
C GLY A 137 -3.72 7.06 -0.35
N TRP A 138 -2.44 7.03 -0.73
CA TRP A 138 -1.45 8.07 -0.47
C TRP A 138 -1.12 8.80 -1.76
N THR A 139 -0.89 10.11 -1.69
CA THR A 139 -0.51 10.85 -2.90
C THR A 139 0.98 10.70 -3.19
N ASP A 140 1.40 10.73 -4.45
CA ASP A 140 2.82 10.59 -4.81
C ASP A 140 3.69 11.64 -4.08
N LEU A 141 3.12 12.83 -3.85
CA LEU A 141 3.79 13.90 -3.14
C LEU A 141 4.04 13.55 -1.67
N ASP A 142 3.06 12.94 -1.02
CA ASP A 142 3.18 12.50 0.38
C ASP A 142 4.17 11.33 0.46
N GLU A 143 4.06 10.35 -0.43
CA GLU A 143 4.94 9.19 -0.49
C GLU A 143 6.42 9.54 -0.71
N ILE A 144 6.71 10.43 -1.65
CA ILE A 144 8.06 10.97 -1.85
C ILE A 144 8.56 11.67 -0.57
N GLY A 145 7.67 12.33 0.17
CA GLY A 145 7.96 12.95 1.46
C GLY A 145 8.23 11.95 2.59
N CYS A 146 7.63 10.76 2.49
CA CYS A 146 7.65 9.69 3.49
C CYS A 146 8.59 8.52 3.14
N ASP A 147 9.40 8.67 2.08
CA ASP A 147 10.37 7.66 1.59
C ASP A 147 9.72 6.33 1.19
N SER A 148 8.47 6.38 0.68
CA SER A 148 7.80 5.25 0.02
C SER A 148 7.83 5.38 -1.50
N ASP A 149 7.50 4.28 -2.20
CA ASP A 149 7.51 4.18 -3.67
C ASP A 149 6.10 4.41 -4.24
N PRO A 150 5.85 5.54 -4.96
CA PRO A 150 4.52 5.90 -5.47
C PRO A 150 3.92 4.92 -6.49
N LEU A 151 4.73 3.99 -7.00
CA LEU A 151 4.30 3.02 -8.01
C LEU A 151 4.04 1.64 -7.40
N LEU A 152 3.98 1.52 -6.06
CA LEU A 152 3.95 0.24 -5.38
C LEU A 152 3.00 0.22 -4.19
N VAL A 153 1.75 -0.24 -4.45
CA VAL A 153 0.61 -0.34 -3.52
C VAL A 153 0.87 -1.02 -2.16
N THR A 154 2.02 -1.69 -2.01
CA THR A 154 2.44 -2.37 -0.79
C THR A 154 3.43 -1.59 0.06
N ASP A 155 4.04 -0.54 -0.48
CA ASP A 155 5.02 0.31 0.16
C ASP A 155 4.33 1.58 0.65
N LYS A 156 3.56 1.47 1.72
CA LYS A 156 2.83 2.61 2.29
C LYS A 156 3.71 3.42 3.25
N PRO A 157 3.51 4.74 3.32
CA PRO A 157 3.96 5.53 4.46
C PRO A 157 3.52 4.93 5.80
N ILE A 158 4.39 5.04 6.81
CA ILE A 158 4.01 4.72 8.19
C ILE A 158 3.15 5.87 8.70
N ASP A 159 1.98 5.54 9.25
CA ASP A 159 0.98 6.48 9.78
C ASP A 159 0.41 5.85 11.05
N SER A 160 1.00 6.23 12.19
CA SER A 160 0.80 5.58 13.48
C SER A 160 -0.56 5.87 14.10
N ASP A 161 -1.17 7.01 13.78
CA ASP A 161 -2.50 7.41 14.27
C ASP A 161 -3.63 7.33 13.22
N ALA A 162 -3.27 7.03 11.97
CA ALA A 162 -4.16 6.90 10.82
C ALA A 162 -4.87 8.20 10.42
N ASP A 163 -4.21 9.35 10.54
CA ASP A 163 -4.75 10.66 10.17
C ASP A 163 -4.41 11.14 8.74
N LEU A 164 -3.65 10.32 7.99
CA LEU A 164 -3.13 10.58 6.64
C LEU A 164 -1.96 11.59 6.58
N SER A 165 -1.32 11.85 7.72
CA SER A 165 0.03 12.37 7.79
C SER A 165 0.96 11.22 8.17
N CYS A 166 2.05 11.04 7.44
CA CYS A 166 3.00 9.99 7.80
C CYS A 166 3.89 10.45 8.95
N ASP A 167 4.39 9.51 9.77
CA ASP A 167 5.23 9.77 10.94
C ASP A 167 6.48 10.62 10.63
N ILE A 168 6.94 10.64 9.38
CA ILE A 168 8.10 11.44 8.96
C ILE A 168 7.77 12.94 8.83
N LEU A 169 6.52 13.25 8.49
CA LEU A 169 6.02 14.60 8.22
C LEU A 169 5.06 15.10 9.31
N ASP A 170 4.59 14.22 10.18
CA ASP A 170 3.82 14.54 11.35
C ASP A 170 4.70 15.19 12.45
N GLU A 171 4.06 16.00 13.31
CA GLU A 171 4.67 16.54 14.52
C GLU A 171 4.17 15.84 15.80
N ASP A 172 3.17 14.97 15.72
CA ASP A 172 2.46 14.27 16.82
C ASP A 172 1.97 12.87 16.34
N ASP A 173 2.89 11.93 16.15
CA ASP A 173 2.70 10.64 15.45
C ASP A 173 1.58 9.73 16.02
N ASP A 174 1.20 9.91 17.28
CA ASP A 174 0.14 9.14 17.94
C ASP A 174 -1.10 9.97 18.33
N ASN A 175 -1.10 11.26 17.97
CA ASN A 175 -2.16 12.24 18.16
C ASN A 175 -2.66 12.33 19.64
N ASP A 176 -1.78 12.11 20.61
CA ASP A 176 -2.10 12.24 22.05
C ASP A 176 -2.09 13.70 22.53
N GLY A 177 -1.54 14.60 21.71
CA GLY A 177 -1.44 16.03 21.93
C GLY A 177 -0.08 16.51 22.44
N ILE A 178 0.91 15.62 22.53
CA ILE A 178 2.30 15.90 22.87
C ILE A 178 3.18 15.63 21.64
N SER A 179 3.69 16.70 21.05
CA SER A 179 4.57 16.58 19.87
C SER A 179 5.79 15.68 20.12
N ASP A 180 6.19 14.90 19.12
CA ASP A 180 7.25 13.87 19.19
C ASP A 180 8.56 14.36 19.81
N MET A 181 8.92 15.63 19.57
CA MET A 181 10.14 16.22 20.14
C MET A 181 10.10 16.36 21.67
N LEU A 182 8.92 16.31 22.26
CA LEU A 182 8.65 16.40 23.70
C LEU A 182 8.09 15.11 24.27
N ASP A 183 7.81 14.12 23.42
CA ASP A 183 7.25 12.84 23.80
C ASP A 183 8.35 11.79 24.03
N ALA A 184 8.29 11.08 25.16
CA ALA A 184 9.20 9.97 25.44
C ALA A 184 8.84 8.70 24.66
N PHE A 185 7.56 8.55 24.28
CA PHE A 185 6.98 7.46 23.51
C PHE A 185 6.10 8.00 22.37
N PRO A 186 6.68 8.62 21.32
CA PRO A 186 5.92 9.29 20.25
C PRO A 186 4.89 8.44 19.50
N LEU A 187 4.93 7.10 19.64
CA LEU A 187 4.05 6.17 18.91
C LEU A 187 3.03 5.48 19.84
N ASP A 188 2.96 5.88 21.11
CA ASP A 188 2.06 5.30 22.11
C ASP A 188 1.23 6.38 22.78
N SER A 189 0.05 6.63 22.22
CA SER A 189 -0.90 7.64 22.73
C SER A 189 -1.36 7.50 24.19
N SER A 190 -0.90 6.47 24.89
CA SER A 190 -1.14 6.26 26.31
C SER A 190 0.06 6.58 27.20
N GLU A 191 1.22 6.94 26.67
CA GLU A 191 2.45 7.21 27.41
C GLU A 191 3.19 8.40 26.81
N SER A 192 3.57 9.39 27.62
CA SER A 192 4.34 10.55 27.13
C SER A 192 5.51 10.98 28.03
N VAL A 193 5.70 10.28 29.15
CA VAL A 193 6.71 10.58 30.17
C VAL A 193 7.44 9.31 30.57
N ASP A 194 8.77 9.39 30.63
CA ASP A 194 9.69 8.36 31.14
C ASP A 194 10.60 9.04 32.18
N THR A 195 10.20 8.96 33.45
CA THR A 195 10.84 9.75 34.51
C THR A 195 12.25 9.26 34.87
N ASP A 196 12.51 7.95 34.86
CA ASP A 196 13.82 7.37 35.20
C ASP A 196 14.68 7.01 33.96
N GLY A 197 14.09 7.03 32.76
CA GLY A 197 14.77 6.75 31.50
C GLY A 197 14.95 5.26 31.21
N ASP A 198 14.08 4.38 31.74
CA ASP A 198 14.17 2.93 31.55
C ASP A 198 13.40 2.38 30.33
N PHE A 199 12.75 3.28 29.58
CA PHE A 199 11.89 3.01 28.41
C PHE A 199 10.56 2.32 28.75
N ILE A 200 10.07 2.45 29.98
CA ILE A 200 8.70 2.13 30.37
C ILE A 200 8.02 3.46 30.77
N GLY A 201 6.88 3.77 30.16
CA GLY A 201 6.20 5.04 30.45
C GLY A 201 5.55 5.05 31.83
N ASP A 202 5.48 6.22 32.45
CA ASP A 202 4.97 6.44 33.81
C ASP A 202 3.51 5.91 34.01
N ASN A 203 2.67 5.76 32.97
CA ASN A 203 1.35 5.16 33.16
C ASN A 203 1.39 3.63 33.29
N SER A 204 2.48 2.99 32.85
CA SER A 204 2.72 1.55 32.87
C SER A 204 3.78 1.11 33.87
N ASP A 205 4.73 1.98 34.21
CA ASP A 205 5.73 1.74 35.24
C ASP A 205 5.08 1.72 36.64
N THR A 206 5.74 1.05 37.57
CA THR A 206 5.29 0.90 38.95
C THR A 206 6.28 1.49 39.96
N ASP A 207 7.38 2.08 39.48
CA ASP A 207 8.48 2.69 40.23
C ASP A 207 9.10 3.81 39.37
N ASP A 208 8.31 4.83 39.03
CA ASP A 208 8.59 5.82 37.96
C ASP A 208 9.94 6.56 38.11
N ASP A 209 10.48 6.67 39.33
CA ASP A 209 11.80 7.29 39.59
C ASP A 209 12.91 6.29 39.95
N ASN A 210 12.58 5.00 39.99
CA ASN A 210 13.46 3.86 40.24
C ASN A 210 14.35 4.03 41.47
N ASP A 211 13.83 4.69 42.50
CA ASP A 211 14.47 4.81 43.81
C ASP A 211 14.40 3.48 44.62
N GLY A 212 13.64 2.52 44.09
CA GLY A 212 13.42 1.18 44.63
C GLY A 212 12.15 1.06 45.48
N VAL A 213 11.24 2.03 45.40
CA VAL A 213 9.97 2.06 46.13
C VAL A 213 8.82 2.35 45.19
N LEU A 214 8.03 1.30 44.93
CA LEU A 214 6.85 1.39 44.07
C LEU A 214 5.95 2.62 44.36
N ASP A 215 5.41 3.27 43.33
CA ASP A 215 4.66 4.55 43.41
C ASP A 215 3.51 4.49 44.42
N VAL A 216 2.85 3.33 44.50
CA VAL A 216 1.75 3.08 45.44
C VAL A 216 2.17 3.25 46.91
N ASN A 217 3.47 3.19 47.19
CA ASN A 217 4.09 3.38 48.50
C ASN A 217 5.02 4.60 48.55
N ASP A 218 5.19 5.34 47.45
CA ASP A 218 6.05 6.51 47.38
C ASP A 218 5.27 7.82 47.61
N ALA A 219 5.82 8.73 48.40
CA ALA A 219 5.24 10.05 48.61
C ALA A 219 5.60 11.06 47.50
N TYR A 220 6.68 10.80 46.75
CA TYR A 220 7.16 11.57 45.61
C TYR A 220 7.61 10.62 44.48
N PRO A 221 6.67 9.92 43.80
CA PRO A 221 6.99 8.90 42.79
C PRO A 221 7.87 9.34 41.61
N LEU A 222 8.10 10.64 41.43
CA LEU A 222 8.85 11.20 40.30
C LEU A 222 10.17 11.88 40.75
N ASP A 223 10.67 11.58 41.96
CA ASP A 223 11.83 12.24 42.55
C ASP A 223 12.71 11.21 43.28
N GLU A 224 13.70 10.68 42.53
CA GLU A 224 14.66 9.65 42.97
C GLU A 224 15.37 9.94 44.31
N THR A 225 15.32 11.21 44.78
CA THR A 225 15.98 11.63 46.01
C THR A 225 15.07 11.55 47.24
N ARG A 226 13.77 11.24 47.08
CA ARG A 226 12.76 11.42 48.13
C ARG A 226 11.63 10.38 48.11
N THR A 227 11.81 9.32 48.89
CA THR A 227 10.70 8.36 49.11
C THR A 227 9.63 8.77 50.15
N TYR A 228 10.04 9.46 51.24
CA TYR A 228 9.21 9.64 52.44
C TYR A 228 8.79 11.10 52.67
N ASP A 229 7.54 11.31 53.11
CA ASP A 229 7.11 12.63 53.59
C ASP A 229 7.93 13.05 54.83
N GLU A 230 8.81 14.04 54.65
CA GLU A 230 9.63 14.61 55.72
C GLU A 230 8.79 15.09 56.91
N ARG A 231 7.53 15.51 56.69
CA ARG A 231 6.63 15.94 57.77
C ARG A 231 6.19 14.76 58.65
N VAL A 232 6.01 13.58 58.05
CA VAL A 232 5.72 12.33 58.76
C VAL A 232 6.95 11.86 59.51
N LEU A 233 8.13 11.94 58.89
CA LEU A 233 9.39 11.53 59.52
C LEU A 233 9.75 12.41 60.73
N ILE A 234 9.60 13.73 60.63
CA ILE A 234 9.82 14.67 61.73
C ILE A 234 8.80 14.45 62.85
N GLY A 235 7.53 14.18 62.51
CA GLY A 235 6.49 13.84 63.47
C GLY A 235 6.79 12.55 64.23
N ALA A 236 7.18 11.49 63.53
CA ALA A 236 7.57 10.21 64.10
C ALA A 236 8.84 10.34 64.96
N ALA A 237 9.85 11.07 64.51
CA ALA A 237 11.06 11.36 65.27
C ALA A 237 10.77 12.17 66.54
N ALA A 238 9.87 13.16 66.47
CA ALA A 238 9.46 13.96 67.63
C ALA A 238 8.67 13.12 68.66
N ILE A 239 7.76 12.26 68.22
CA ILE A 239 7.02 11.33 69.08
C ILE A 239 7.98 10.28 69.68
N GLY A 240 8.89 9.75 68.88
CA GLY A 240 9.94 8.82 69.33
C GLY A 240 10.84 9.44 70.40
N ALA A 241 11.32 10.67 70.18
CA ALA A 241 12.09 11.42 71.16
C ALA A 241 11.29 11.68 72.45
N ALA A 242 10.00 12.02 72.32
CA ALA A 242 9.11 12.23 73.47
C ALA A 242 8.86 10.93 74.27
N LEU A 243 8.68 9.79 73.59
CA LEU A 243 8.51 8.48 74.22
C LEU A 243 9.80 8.02 74.94
N ILE A 244 10.96 8.20 74.31
CA ILE A 244 12.26 7.89 74.93
C ILE A 244 12.48 8.77 76.16
N ALA A 245 12.20 10.07 76.05
CA ALA A 245 12.27 10.98 77.19
C ALA A 245 11.29 10.59 78.31
N ALA A 246 10.04 10.24 77.98
CA ALA A 246 9.05 9.79 78.95
C ALA A 246 9.47 8.49 79.66
N LEU A 247 10.02 7.52 78.92
CA LEU A 247 10.56 6.27 79.48
C LEU A 247 11.79 6.52 80.37
N ALA A 248 12.69 7.41 79.96
CA ALA A 248 13.84 7.80 80.77
C ALA A 248 13.42 8.49 82.08
N VAL A 249 12.44 9.39 82.02
CA VAL A 249 11.85 10.03 83.21
C VAL A 249 11.17 8.99 84.11
N ALA A 250 10.39 8.06 83.54
CA ALA A 250 9.78 6.96 84.29
C ALA A 250 10.83 6.05 84.97
N SER A 251 11.98 5.84 84.34
CA SER A 251 13.09 5.04 84.88
C SER A 251 13.83 5.76 86.02
N VAL A 252 14.06 7.07 85.88
CA VAL A 252 14.71 7.91 86.92
C VAL A 252 13.78 8.18 88.10
N MET A 253 12.48 8.32 87.87
CA MET A 253 11.51 8.59 88.94
C MET A 253 11.19 7.37 89.81
N GLY A 254 11.80 6.20 89.55
CA GLY A 254 11.82 5.06 90.46
C GLY A 254 10.44 4.76 91.03
N PHE A 255 9.57 4.14 90.22
CA PHE A 255 8.25 3.69 90.67
C PHE A 255 8.39 2.95 92.00
N LYS A 256 8.05 3.62 93.11
CA LYS A 256 7.87 2.96 94.41
C LYS A 256 6.76 1.95 94.18
N LYS A 257 7.11 0.66 94.08
CA LYS A 257 6.14 -0.44 94.18
C LYS A 257 5.30 -0.15 95.41
N ARG A 258 4.07 0.34 95.23
CA ARG A 258 3.09 0.30 96.31
C ARG A 258 2.90 -1.18 96.59
N LYS A 259 3.39 -1.65 97.74
CA LYS A 259 2.99 -2.93 98.29
C LYS A 259 1.50 -2.81 98.57
N ILE A 260 0.67 -3.13 97.59
CA ILE A 260 -0.72 -3.46 97.82
C ILE A 260 -0.64 -4.80 98.56
N LYS A 261 -0.81 -4.77 99.89
CA LYS A 261 -1.17 -5.98 100.62
C LYS A 261 -2.51 -6.43 100.02
N PRO A 262 -2.64 -7.66 99.52
CA PRO A 262 -3.96 -8.16 99.17
C PRO A 262 -4.80 -8.14 100.44
N ASP A 263 -5.85 -7.32 100.45
CA ASP A 263 -6.86 -7.42 101.48
C ASP A 263 -7.71 -8.65 101.14
N ASN A 264 -7.61 -9.67 101.98
CA ASN A 264 -8.17 -10.99 101.71
C ASN A 264 -9.69 -11.05 102.00
N THR A 265 -10.34 -9.90 102.14
CA THR A 265 -11.76 -9.74 102.42
C THR A 265 -12.63 -10.11 101.22
N ASP A 266 -12.20 -9.83 99.99
CA ASP A 266 -12.94 -10.20 98.78
C ASP A 266 -12.86 -11.70 98.45
N ILE A 267 -11.74 -12.36 98.76
CA ILE A 267 -11.56 -13.81 98.56
C ILE A 267 -12.37 -14.60 99.62
N GLN A 268 -12.46 -14.11 100.85
CA GLN A 268 -13.24 -14.75 101.92
C GLN A 268 -14.75 -14.60 101.70
N MET A 269 -15.22 -13.50 101.11
CA MET A 269 -16.64 -13.36 100.70
C MET A 269 -17.00 -14.29 99.54
N MET A 270 -16.11 -14.51 98.57
CA MET A 270 -16.37 -15.45 97.48
C MET A 270 -16.39 -16.92 97.93
N LEU A 271 -15.57 -17.31 98.91
CA LEU A 271 -15.61 -18.67 99.49
C LEU A 271 -16.86 -18.94 100.33
N GLN A 272 -17.37 -17.94 101.07
CA GLN A 272 -18.61 -18.10 101.85
C GLN A 272 -19.89 -18.10 101.00
N ALA A 273 -19.84 -17.58 99.77
CA ALA A 273 -20.93 -17.63 98.80
C ALA A 273 -20.99 -18.94 98.00
N LEU A 274 -19.97 -19.80 98.10
CA LEU A 274 -19.87 -21.09 97.40
C LEU A 274 -20.21 -22.31 98.29
N GLU A 275 -20.44 -22.11 99.60
CA GLU A 275 -20.82 -23.17 100.56
C GLU A 275 -22.28 -23.06 101.07
N ARG A 276 -23.19 -22.49 100.27
CA ARG A 276 -24.65 -22.64 100.46
C ARG A 276 -25.36 -22.98 99.16
#